data_AF-A0A4Y2WSF7-F1
#
_entry.id   AF-A0A4Y2WSF7-F1
#
_cell.length_a   1.000
_cell.length_b   1.000
_cell.length_c   1.000
_cell.angle_alpha   90.00
_cell.angle_beta   90.00
_cell.angle_gamma   90.00
#
_symmetry.space_group_name_H-M   'P 1'
#
loop_
_entity.id
_entity.type
_entity.pdbx_description
1 polymer ?
#
loop_
_entity_poly.entity_id
_entity_poly.type
_entity_poly.pdbx_seq_one_letter_code
_entity_poly.pdbx_strand_id
1 'polypeptide(L)' 'TRRSIQLSRKFRDHLQPTRGKIIIGADLNGHNTLWGYRSNDNRGKASWTFILANNLNIIIKPDALPTFQRNSSVGWL' A
#
# COMPACT_ATOMS: atom_id res chain seq x y z
N THR A 1 -10.42 -9.90 7.84
CA THR A 1 -10.41 -11.36 8.14
C THR A 1 -9.41 -11.63 9.25
N ARG A 2 -9.44 -12.79 9.94
CA ARG A 2 -8.47 -13.07 11.03
C ARG A 2 -6.99 -12.93 10.58
N ARG A 3 -6.70 -13.26 9.32
CA ARG A 3 -5.36 -13.17 8.71
C ARG A 3 -4.84 -11.72 8.62
N SER A 4 -5.69 -10.74 8.32
CA SER A 4 -5.27 -9.33 8.21
C SER A 4 -4.93 -8.72 9.58
N ILE A 5 -5.67 -9.10 10.63
CA ILE A 5 -5.42 -8.66 12.02
C ILE A 5 -4.08 -9.19 12.52
N GLN A 6 -3.79 -10.47 12.26
CA GLN A 6 -2.53 -11.08 12.66
C GLN A 6 -1.32 -10.45 11.95
N LEU A 7 -1.47 -10.06 10.68
CA LEU A 7 -0.44 -9.37 9.92
C LEU A 7 -0.17 -7.96 10.48
N SER A 8 -1.21 -7.18 10.77
CA SER A 8 -1.06 -5.84 11.38
C SER A 8 -0.41 -5.89 12.77
N ARG A 9 -0.73 -6.90 13.58
CA ARG A 9 -0.09 -7.09 14.89
C ARG A 9 1.41 -7.37 14.73
N LYS A 10 1.76 -8.36 13.89
CA LYS A 10 3.17 -8.71 13.63
C LYS A 10 3.95 -7.51 13.09
N PHE A 11 3.35 -6.74 12.20
CA PHE A 11 3.94 -5.52 11.65
C PHE A 11 4.27 -4.50 12.76
N ARG A 12 3.31 -4.19 13.64
CA ARG A 12 3.56 -3.26 14.76
C ARG A 12 4.66 -3.77 15.68
N ASP A 13 4.64 -5.05 16.05
CA ASP A 13 5.65 -5.64 16.94
C ASP A 13 7.09 -5.50 16.39
N HIS A 14 7.28 -5.53 15.07
CA HIS A 14 8.61 -5.34 14.46
C HIS A 14 9.02 -3.87 14.35
N LEU A 15 8.08 -2.93 14.34
CA LEU A 15 8.35 -1.50 14.21
C LEU A 15 8.43 -0.77 15.56
N GLN A 16 7.93 -1.37 16.64
CA GLN A 16 8.02 -0.86 18.01
C GLN A 16 9.43 -0.44 18.49
N PRO A 17 10.55 -1.03 18.03
CA PRO A 17 11.89 -0.57 18.43
C PRO A 17 12.26 0.81 17.86
N THR A 18 11.61 1.25 16.78
CA THR A 18 11.97 2.49 16.09
C THR A 18 11.17 3.66 16.67
N ARG A 19 11.75 4.42 17.60
CA ARG A 19 11.16 5.68 18.12
C ARG A 19 11.16 6.82 17.08
N GLY A 20 11.25 6.51 15.79
CA GLY A 20 11.45 7.46 14.70
C GLY A 20 10.33 7.44 13.66
N LYS A 21 10.44 8.34 12.68
CA LYS A 21 9.59 8.31 11.48
C LYS A 21 10.01 7.13 10.61
N ILE A 22 9.04 6.35 10.16
CA ILE A 22 9.26 5.17 9.31
C ILE A 22 8.71 5.47 7.93
N ILE A 23 9.50 5.18 6.89
CA ILE A 23 9.07 5.20 5.49
C ILE A 23 9.12 3.76 5.00
N ILE A 24 8.05 3.33 4.31
CA ILE A 24 7.91 1.98 3.80
C ILE A 24 7.76 2.08 2.29
N GLY A 25 8.74 1.57 1.56
CA GLY A 25 8.62 1.29 0.14
C GLY A 25 8.14 -0.15 -0.06
N ALA A 26 7.04 -0.35 -0.78
CA ALA A 26 6.49 -1.67 -1.02
C ALA A 26 5.92 -1.76 -2.45
N ASP A 27 6.21 -2.87 -3.12
CA ASP A 27 5.47 -3.28 -4.31
C ASP A 27 4.24 -4.08 -3.87
N LEU A 28 3.08 -3.42 -3.83
CA LEU A 28 1.83 -4.03 -3.42
C LEU A 28 1.23 -4.90 -4.54
N ASN A 29 1.62 -4.62 -5.79
CA ASN A 29 1.12 -5.23 -7.02
C ASN A 29 -0.42 -5.40 -7.00
N GLY A 30 -1.12 -4.35 -6.55
CA GLY A 30 -2.57 -4.30 -6.39
C GLY A 30 -3.10 -2.94 -6.82
N HIS A 31 -4.21 -2.92 -7.54
CA HIS A 31 -4.74 -1.71 -8.15
C HIS A 31 -5.60 -0.92 -7.16
N ASN A 32 -5.28 0.36 -6.96
CA ASN A 32 -6.12 1.30 -6.20
C ASN A 32 -6.07 2.71 -6.80
N THR A 33 -7.20 3.41 -6.77
CA THR A 33 -7.35 4.79 -7.25
C THR A 33 -6.55 5.80 -6.43
N LEU A 34 -6.27 5.51 -5.16
CA LEU A 34 -5.44 6.36 -4.29
C LEU A 34 -3.98 6.45 -4.74
N TRP A 35 -3.55 5.50 -5.57
CA TRP A 35 -2.21 5.45 -6.14
C TRP A 35 -2.24 5.29 -7.66
N GLY A 36 -3.19 5.93 -8.33
CA GLY A 36 -3.13 6.18 -9.78
C GLY A 36 -3.80 5.14 -10.69
N TYR A 37 -4.32 4.02 -10.17
CA TYR A 37 -5.09 3.09 -11.01
C TYR A 37 -6.51 3.60 -11.27
N ARG A 38 -7.12 3.14 -12.37
CA ARG A 38 -8.50 3.51 -12.73
C ARG A 38 -9.58 2.85 -11.86
N SER A 39 -9.25 1.73 -11.21
CA SER A 39 -10.20 0.95 -10.42
C SER A 39 -9.50 0.20 -9.28
N ASN A 40 -10.30 -0.25 -8.32
CA ASN A 40 -9.83 -0.93 -7.13
C ASN A 40 -10.03 -2.46 -7.25
N ASP A 41 -8.94 -3.21 -7.33
CA ASP A 41 -9.00 -4.67 -7.28
C ASP A 41 -9.04 -5.17 -5.81
N ASN A 42 -9.14 -6.49 -5.63
CA ASN A 42 -9.21 -7.09 -4.30
C ASN A 42 -7.90 -6.90 -3.49
N ARG A 43 -6.74 -6.86 -4.16
CA ARG A 43 -5.45 -6.66 -3.51
C ARG A 43 -5.30 -5.21 -3.06
N GLY A 44 -5.64 -4.24 -3.90
CA GLY A 44 -5.63 -2.81 -3.57
C GLY A 44 -6.60 -2.46 -2.46
N LYS A 45 -7.77 -3.10 -2.40
CA LYS A 45 -8.71 -2.97 -1.25
C LYS A 45 -8.12 -3.53 0.05
N ALA A 46 -7.47 -4.70 -0.01
CA ALA A 46 -6.83 -5.31 1.15
C ALA A 46 -5.65 -4.47 1.66
N SER A 47 -4.80 -3.97 0.75
CA SER A 47 -3.69 -3.08 1.07
C SER A 47 -4.18 -1.77 1.70
N TRP A 48 -5.24 -1.17 1.14
CA TRP A 48 -5.85 0.02 1.73
C TRP A 48 -6.37 -0.22 3.16
N THR A 49 -7.04 -1.36 3.37
CA THR A 49 -7.52 -1.75 4.71
C THR A 49 -6.35 -1.88 5.71
N PHE A 50 -5.21 -2.41 5.26
CA PHE A 50 -4.01 -2.51 6.09
C PHE A 50 -3.41 -1.15 6.43
N ILE A 51 -3.33 -0.23 5.48
CA ILE A 51 -2.84 1.14 5.67
C ILE A 51 -3.68 1.86 6.73
N LEU A 52 -5.02 1.83 6.58
CA LEU A 52 -5.95 2.42 7.55
C LEU A 52 -5.82 1.81 8.95
N ALA A 53 -5.77 0.48 9.04
CA ALA A 53 -5.70 -0.24 10.31
C ALA A 53 -4.39 -0.05 11.09
N ASN A 54 -3.39 0.58 10.46
CA ASN A 54 -2.10 0.88 11.06
C ASN A 54 -1.78 2.38 11.07
N ASN A 55 -2.78 3.24 10.77
CA ASN A 55 -2.63 4.69 10.76
C ASN A 55 -1.45 5.17 9.90
N LEU A 56 -1.22 4.50 8.77
CA LEU A 56 -0.18 4.86 7.81
C LEU A 56 -0.71 5.90 6.82
N ASN A 57 0.16 6.80 6.37
CA ASN A 57 -0.14 7.78 5.34
C ASN A 57 0.43 7.34 4.00
N ILE A 58 -0.28 7.63 2.91
CA ILE A 58 0.20 7.43 1.54
C ILE A 58 0.95 8.70 1.11
N ILE A 59 2.14 8.52 0.53
CA ILE A 59 3.02 9.62 0.07
C ILE A 59 3.15 9.69 -1.47
N ILE A 60 2.19 9.12 -2.19
CA ILE A 60 2.20 9.06 -3.65
C ILE A 60 1.64 10.36 -4.23
N LYS A 61 2.31 10.88 -5.25
CA LYS A 61 1.88 12.07 -5.96
C LYS A 61 0.72 11.71 -6.91
N PRO A 62 -0.46 12.37 -6.85
CA PRO A 62 -1.61 12.00 -7.69
C PRO A 62 -1.38 12.09 -9.21
N ASP A 63 -0.44 12.92 -9.63
CA ASP A 63 0.00 13.14 -11.02
C ASP A 63 1.32 12.42 -11.33
N ALA A 64 1.73 11.45 -10.51
CA ALA A 64 2.91 10.64 -10.78
C ALA A 64 2.74 9.87 -12.10
N LEU A 65 3.81 9.86 -12.91
CA LEU A 65 3.90 9.01 -14.09
C LEU A 65 3.80 7.53 -13.67
N PRO A 66 3.31 6.65 -14.57
CA PRO A 66 3.33 5.22 -14.34
C PRO A 66 4.74 4.73 -13.95
N THR A 67 4.80 3.87 -12.93
CA THR A 67 6.04 3.22 -12.49
C THR A 67 6.30 1.91 -13.23
N PHE A 68 5.29 1.38 -13.89
CA PHE A 68 5.37 0.22 -14.77
C PHE A 68 4.61 0.48 -16.06
N GLN A 69 5.21 0.19 -17.20
CA GLN A 69 4.52 0.19 -18.49
C GLN A 69 5.05 -0.96 -19.36
N ARG A 70 4.15 -1.86 -19.77
CA ARG A 70 4.46 -2.94 -20.71
C ARG A 70 3.25 -3.20 -21.60
N ASN A 71 3.41 -3.01 -22.91
CA ASN A 71 2.30 -3.05 -23.88
C ASN A 71 1.18 -2.08 -23.45
N SER A 72 -0.05 -2.56 -23.35
CA SER A 72 -1.22 -1.83 -22.83
C SER A 72 -1.36 -1.88 -21.31
N SER A 73 -0.47 -2.60 -20.60
CA SER A 73 -0.48 -2.67 -19.14
C SER A 73 0.29 -1.50 -18.56
N VAL A 74 -0.39 -0.74 -17.71
CA VAL A 74 0.17 0.42 -17.01
C VAL A 74 -0.03 0.21 -15.51
N GLY A 75 1.03 0.42 -14.75
CA GLY A 75 1.04 0.29 -13.30
C GLY A 75 1.60 1.54 -12.64
N TRP A 76 1.04 1.87 -11.49
CA TRP A 76 1.48 2.94 -10.61
C TRP A 76 1.86 2.32 -9.25
N LEU A 77 2.79 2.95 -8.54
CA LEU A 77 3.05 2.66 -7.12
C LEU A 77 2.02 3.38 -6.29
#